data_AF-A0A645I7M5-F1
#
_entry.id   AF-A0A645I7M5-F1
#
_cell.length_a   1.000
_cell.length_b   1.000
_cell.length_c   1.000
_cell.angle_alpha   90.00
_cell.angle_beta   90.00
_cell.angle_gamma   90.00
#
_symmetry.space_group_name_H-M   'P 1'
#
loop_
_entity.id
_entity.type
_entity.pdbx_description
1 polymer ?
#
loop_
_entity_poly.entity_id
_entity_poly.type
_entity_poly.pdbx_seq_one_letter_code
_entity_poly.pdbx_strand_id
1 'polypeptide(L)'
;MHAGKIRRAGVPFYLGHTVKKAYGVNGVERVEIAQVDAKFNPIAGTEMTLEADTVCLAVGLNPMTELVWMAGCQFDFIPAFGGHVPLHDSNMETTVEGIYVAGDVTGVEEASSAMEEGNLAGVAAAEALGYLSQTEAASRKAEIQLRLDTLRCGPFGERRKICKDQQIANMAALHAGKFCGRSIEL
;
A
#
# COMPACT_ATOMS: atom_id res chain seq x y z
N MET A 1 13.80 7.03 -7.93
CA MET A 1 15.18 6.94 -7.39
C MET A 1 15.82 5.56 -7.62
N HIS A 2 15.07 4.45 -7.47
CA HIS A 2 15.60 3.08 -7.59
C HIS A 2 16.00 2.64 -9.00
N ALA A 3 15.13 2.80 -10.01
CA ALA A 3 15.42 2.38 -11.39
C ALA A 3 16.70 3.02 -11.98
N GLY A 4 16.99 4.28 -11.62
CA GLY A 4 18.21 4.97 -12.06
C GLY A 4 19.50 4.35 -11.51
N LYS A 5 19.47 3.78 -10.30
CA LYS A 5 20.63 3.07 -9.72
C LYS A 5 20.89 1.76 -10.49
N ILE A 6 19.83 0.99 -10.73
CA ILE A 6 19.89 -0.28 -11.47
C ILE A 6 20.37 -0.04 -12.91
N ARG A 7 19.87 1.01 -13.58
CA ARG A 7 20.32 1.40 -14.93
C ARG A 7 21.81 1.76 -14.98
N ARG A 8 22.32 2.51 -13.99
CA ARG A 8 23.76 2.84 -13.91
C ARG A 8 24.65 1.62 -13.64
N ALA A 9 24.10 0.59 -13.01
CA ALA A 9 24.79 -0.69 -12.80
C ALA A 9 24.84 -1.56 -14.08
N GLY A 10 24.30 -1.08 -15.21
CA GLY A 10 24.32 -1.82 -16.48
C GLY A 10 23.33 -2.98 -16.55
N VAL A 11 22.39 -3.07 -15.61
CA VAL A 11 21.37 -4.13 -15.61
C VAL A 11 20.37 -3.89 -16.76
N PRO A 12 20.12 -4.89 -17.63
CA PRO A 12 19.16 -4.78 -18.72
C PRO A 12 17.72 -4.56 -18.22
N PHE A 13 16.95 -3.76 -18.96
CA PHE A 13 15.52 -3.56 -18.72
C PHE A 13 14.71 -4.00 -19.93
N TYR A 14 13.79 -4.94 -19.72
CA TYR A 14 12.80 -5.35 -20.70
C TYR A 14 11.44 -4.75 -20.32
N LEU A 15 11.23 -3.48 -20.66
CA LEU A 15 9.96 -2.80 -20.39
C LEU A 15 8.86 -3.34 -21.30
N GLY A 16 7.62 -3.43 -20.80
CA GLY A 16 6.51 -3.98 -21.56
C GLY A 16 6.68 -5.46 -21.91
N HIS A 17 7.36 -6.23 -21.04
CA HIS A 17 7.48 -7.68 -21.15
C HIS A 17 6.93 -8.36 -19.90
N THR A 18 6.54 -9.63 -20.02
CA THR A 18 6.18 -10.49 -18.90
C THR A 18 6.87 -11.85 -19.02
N VAL A 19 7.00 -12.55 -17.89
CA VAL A 19 7.42 -13.96 -17.89
C VAL A 19 6.29 -14.82 -18.42
N LYS A 20 6.57 -15.57 -19.49
CA LYS A 20 5.61 -16.49 -20.12
C LYS A 20 5.79 -17.91 -19.60
N LYS A 21 7.04 -18.39 -19.48
CA LYS A 21 7.37 -19.73 -18.97
C LYS A 21 8.73 -19.74 -18.28
N ALA A 22 8.90 -20.61 -17.30
CA ALA A 22 10.20 -21.00 -16.76
C ALA A 22 10.46 -22.47 -17.09
N TYR A 23 11.70 -22.81 -17.43
CA TYR A 23 12.13 -24.15 -17.82
C TYR A 23 13.20 -24.66 -16.85
N GLY A 24 13.17 -25.96 -16.57
CA GLY A 24 14.18 -26.69 -15.82
C GLY A 24 13.56 -27.86 -15.04
N VAL A 25 14.38 -28.79 -14.57
CA VAL A 25 13.89 -30.02 -13.89
C VAL A 25 13.97 -29.88 -12.36
N ASN A 26 15.13 -29.51 -11.85
CA ASN A 26 15.39 -29.40 -10.40
C ASN A 26 15.45 -27.94 -9.91
N GLY A 27 15.30 -26.98 -10.83
CA GLY A 27 15.42 -25.55 -10.60
C GLY A 27 15.16 -24.82 -11.91
N VAL A 28 15.16 -23.49 -11.90
CA VAL A 28 15.09 -22.72 -13.14
C VAL A 28 16.44 -22.84 -13.84
N GLU A 29 16.42 -23.03 -15.15
CA GLU A 29 17.60 -23.01 -16.03
C GLU A 29 17.43 -21.94 -17.12
N ARG A 30 16.18 -21.74 -17.56
CA ARG A 30 15.83 -20.73 -18.57
C ARG A 30 14.46 -20.12 -18.29
N VAL A 31 14.28 -18.89 -18.75
CA VAL A 31 13.02 -18.14 -18.66
C VAL A 31 12.66 -17.59 -20.03
N GLU A 32 11.46 -17.90 -20.52
CA GLU A 32 10.89 -17.28 -21.70
C GLU A 32 10.06 -16.07 -21.28
N ILE A 33 10.41 -14.91 -21.83
CA ILE A 33 9.66 -13.67 -21.70
C ILE A 33 9.04 -13.30 -23.05
N ALA A 34 7.97 -12.52 -23.04
CA ALA A 34 7.31 -12.00 -24.24
C ALA A 34 6.89 -10.55 -24.03
N GLN A 35 6.80 -9.76 -25.10
CA GLN A 35 6.19 -8.43 -25.04
C GLN A 35 4.71 -8.54 -24.67
N VAL A 36 4.17 -7.51 -24.04
CA VAL A 36 2.75 -7.41 -23.71
C VAL A 36 2.08 -6.21 -24.37
N ASP A 37 0.81 -6.37 -24.73
CA ASP A 37 -0.01 -5.29 -25.28
C ASP A 37 -0.51 -4.32 -24.19
N ALA A 38 -1.30 -3.31 -24.58
CA ALA A 38 -1.89 -2.33 -23.65
C ALA A 38 -2.87 -2.93 -22.63
N LYS A 39 -3.30 -4.18 -22.82
CA LYS A 39 -4.15 -4.95 -21.90
C LYS A 39 -3.34 -6.01 -21.13
N PHE A 40 -2.02 -5.95 -21.20
CA PHE A 40 -1.08 -6.89 -20.58
C PHE A 40 -1.16 -8.34 -21.12
N ASN A 41 -1.68 -8.55 -22.33
CA ASN A 41 -1.65 -9.87 -22.96
C ASN A 41 -0.30 -10.10 -23.66
N PRO A 42 0.31 -11.29 -23.54
CA PRO A 42 1.50 -11.65 -24.29
C PRO A 42 1.27 -11.58 -25.82
N ILE A 43 2.20 -10.96 -26.54
CA ILE A 43 2.19 -10.84 -27.99
C ILE A 43 2.94 -12.04 -28.59
N ALA A 44 2.21 -12.92 -29.28
CA ALA A 44 2.80 -14.09 -29.93
C ALA A 44 3.86 -13.69 -30.97
N GLY A 45 4.98 -14.42 -31.00
CA GLY A 45 6.11 -14.15 -31.89
C GLY A 45 7.14 -13.17 -31.33
N THR A 46 6.92 -12.64 -30.13
CA THR A 46 7.88 -11.74 -29.43
C THR A 46 8.67 -12.45 -28.33
N GLU A 47 8.57 -13.77 -28.26
CA GLU A 47 9.22 -14.57 -27.24
C GLU A 47 10.74 -14.52 -27.36
N MET A 48 11.41 -14.36 -26.22
CA MET A 48 12.85 -14.53 -26.10
C MET A 48 13.18 -15.32 -24.84
N THR A 49 14.24 -16.11 -24.91
CA THR A 49 14.70 -16.92 -23.79
C THR A 49 15.94 -16.30 -23.14
N LEU A 50 15.94 -16.27 -21.81
CA LEU A 50 17.04 -15.85 -20.96
C LEU A 50 17.54 -17.07 -20.18
N GLU A 51 18.85 -17.26 -20.09
CA GLU A 51 19.47 -18.19 -19.13
C GLU A 51 19.36 -17.57 -17.74
N ALA A 52 18.79 -18.29 -16.78
CA ALA A 52 18.65 -17.84 -15.40
C ALA A 52 18.46 -19.03 -14.46
N ASP A 53 19.01 -18.95 -13.25
CA ASP A 53 18.82 -19.96 -12.20
C ASP A 53 17.68 -19.63 -11.23
N THR A 54 17.21 -18.37 -11.25
CA THR A 54 16.27 -17.81 -10.26
C THR A 54 15.32 -16.83 -10.93
N VAL A 55 14.04 -16.88 -10.54
CA VAL A 55 13.03 -15.88 -10.92
C VAL A 55 12.47 -15.22 -9.66
N CYS A 56 12.73 -13.93 -9.50
CA CYS A 56 12.12 -13.12 -8.44
C CYS A 56 10.89 -12.39 -8.98
N LEU A 57 9.70 -12.79 -8.52
CA LEU A 57 8.44 -12.15 -8.91
C LEU A 57 8.10 -11.00 -7.96
N ALA A 58 7.87 -9.81 -8.51
CA ALA A 58 7.40 -8.63 -7.79
C ALA A 58 6.11 -8.12 -8.47
N VAL A 59 4.97 -8.73 -8.13
CA VAL A 59 3.68 -8.56 -8.83
C VAL A 59 2.65 -7.68 -8.08
N GLY A 60 3.11 -6.93 -7.08
CA GLY A 60 2.27 -6.10 -6.23
C GLY A 60 2.27 -6.57 -4.77
N LEU A 61 1.56 -5.83 -3.93
CA LEU A 61 1.43 -6.07 -2.49
C LEU A 61 -0.04 -5.94 -2.11
N ASN A 62 -0.49 -6.79 -1.20
CA ASN A 62 -1.81 -6.69 -0.58
C ASN A 62 -1.64 -6.43 0.92
N PRO A 63 -2.45 -5.56 1.52
CA PRO A 63 -2.47 -5.35 2.97
C PRO A 63 -2.75 -6.65 3.74
N MET A 64 -1.94 -6.94 4.76
CA MET A 64 -2.19 -8.02 5.72
C MET A 64 -3.18 -7.53 6.79
N THR A 65 -4.44 -7.93 6.67
CA THR A 65 -5.58 -7.32 7.40
C THR A 65 -6.30 -8.29 8.34
N GLU A 66 -5.84 -9.53 8.44
CA GLU A 66 -6.50 -10.62 9.15
C GLU A 66 -6.71 -10.31 10.64
N LEU A 67 -5.71 -9.73 11.31
CA LEU A 67 -5.85 -9.33 12.72
C LEU A 67 -6.87 -8.21 12.92
N VAL A 68 -6.99 -7.32 11.94
CA VAL A 68 -7.91 -6.17 11.98
C VAL A 68 -9.36 -6.65 11.73
N TRP A 69 -9.53 -7.66 10.87
CA TRP A 69 -10.80 -8.39 10.72
C TRP A 69 -11.20 -9.11 12.01
N MET A 70 -10.28 -9.86 12.62
CA MET A 70 -10.52 -10.57 13.88
C MET A 70 -10.88 -9.63 15.03
N ALA A 71 -10.37 -8.40 15.00
CA ALA A 71 -10.70 -7.35 15.96
C ALA A 71 -12.11 -6.76 15.77
N GLY A 72 -12.82 -7.09 14.69
CA GLY A 72 -14.16 -6.58 14.40
C GLY A 72 -14.18 -5.18 13.76
N CYS A 73 -13.04 -4.71 13.25
CA CYS A 73 -12.95 -3.44 12.54
C CYS A 73 -13.68 -3.52 11.19
N GLN A 74 -14.25 -2.41 10.73
CA GLN A 74 -14.85 -2.33 9.40
C GLN A 74 -13.81 -1.92 8.34
N PHE A 75 -14.12 -2.24 7.09
CA PHE A 75 -13.20 -2.12 5.96
C PHE A 75 -13.81 -1.31 4.81
N ASP A 76 -12.92 -0.76 4.00
CA ASP A 76 -13.21 -0.25 2.67
C ASP A 76 -12.44 -1.06 1.61
N PHE A 77 -12.87 -0.99 0.35
CA PHE A 77 -12.16 -1.57 -0.77
C PHE A 77 -11.60 -0.47 -1.67
N ILE A 78 -10.29 -0.26 -1.58
CA ILE A 78 -9.55 0.76 -2.33
C ILE A 78 -8.50 0.05 -3.18
N PRO A 79 -8.76 -0.23 -4.48
CA PRO A 79 -7.83 -0.98 -5.34
C PRO A 79 -6.42 -0.38 -5.42
N ALA A 80 -6.32 0.95 -5.35
CA ALA A 80 -5.03 1.65 -5.38
C ALA A 80 -4.15 1.38 -4.15
N PHE A 81 -4.75 0.89 -3.06
CA PHE A 81 -4.08 0.52 -1.81
C PHE A 81 -3.85 -0.98 -1.67
N GLY A 82 -4.12 -1.76 -2.73
CA GLY A 82 -3.94 -3.21 -2.71
C GLY A 82 -5.18 -3.99 -2.27
N GLY A 83 -6.35 -3.36 -2.23
CA GLY A 83 -7.63 -4.04 -2.02
C GLY A 83 -8.33 -3.58 -0.73
N HIS A 84 -8.59 -4.53 0.17
CA HIS A 84 -9.27 -4.25 1.43
C HIS A 84 -8.34 -3.58 2.43
N VAL A 85 -8.77 -2.44 2.97
CA VAL A 85 -8.06 -1.66 3.99
C VAL A 85 -9.02 -1.30 5.12
N PRO A 86 -8.57 -1.27 6.38
CA PRO A 86 -9.43 -0.91 7.49
C PRO A 86 -9.85 0.55 7.38
N LEU A 87 -11.07 0.84 7.80
CA LEU A 87 -11.50 2.21 8.02
C LEU A 87 -10.80 2.74 9.28
N HIS A 88 -10.22 3.94 9.16
CA HIS A 88 -9.62 4.64 10.27
C HIS A 88 -9.80 6.16 10.11
N ASP A 89 -9.72 6.89 11.22
CA ASP A 89 -9.84 8.34 11.24
C ASP A 89 -8.47 9.02 11.04
N SER A 90 -8.43 10.35 11.21
CA SER A 90 -7.18 11.13 11.11
C SER A 90 -6.20 10.91 12.26
N ASN A 91 -6.60 10.22 13.32
CA ASN A 91 -5.73 9.76 14.41
C ASN A 91 -5.21 8.34 14.17
N MET A 92 -5.56 7.74 13.03
CA MET A 92 -5.30 6.35 12.72
C MET A 92 -6.07 5.35 13.59
N GLU A 93 -7.12 5.81 14.29
CA GLU A 93 -7.99 4.97 15.10
C GLU A 93 -9.04 4.31 14.21
N THR A 94 -9.23 3.00 14.37
CA THR A 94 -10.20 2.23 13.60
C THR A 94 -11.63 2.43 14.09
N THR A 95 -12.58 1.70 13.51
CA THR A 95 -13.97 1.66 13.99
C THR A 95 -14.14 0.99 15.35
N VAL A 96 -13.10 0.34 15.87
CA VAL A 96 -13.09 -0.24 17.21
C VAL A 96 -12.23 0.66 18.10
N GLU A 97 -12.85 1.24 19.11
CA GLU A 97 -12.20 2.17 20.05
C GLU A 97 -10.95 1.53 20.68
N GLY A 98 -9.86 2.31 20.72
CA GLY A 98 -8.58 1.86 21.27
C GLY A 98 -7.75 0.98 20.33
N ILE A 99 -8.22 0.68 19.12
CA ILE A 99 -7.46 -0.05 18.10
C ILE A 99 -6.99 0.92 17.02
N TYR A 100 -5.67 1.04 16.89
CA TYR A 100 -5.01 1.89 15.91
C TYR A 100 -4.29 1.06 14.85
N VAL A 101 -4.22 1.58 13.61
CA VAL A 101 -3.59 0.93 12.46
C VAL A 101 -2.59 1.87 11.80
N ALA A 102 -1.46 1.36 11.29
CA ALA A 102 -0.46 2.20 10.64
C ALA A 102 0.36 1.42 9.62
N GLY A 103 0.89 2.11 8.61
CA GLY A 103 1.70 1.51 7.56
C GLY A 103 0.85 0.80 6.51
N ASP A 104 1.45 -0.16 5.81
CA ASP A 104 0.83 -0.73 4.59
C ASP A 104 -0.52 -1.43 4.85
N VAL A 105 -0.85 -1.78 6.11
CA VAL A 105 -2.18 -2.27 6.46
C VAL A 105 -3.28 -1.23 6.16
N THR A 106 -2.97 0.06 6.26
CA THR A 106 -3.89 1.17 5.98
C THR A 106 -3.93 1.52 4.49
N GLY A 107 -3.07 0.89 3.70
CA GLY A 107 -2.92 1.02 2.27
C GLY A 107 -1.45 1.04 1.86
N VAL A 108 -1.10 0.27 0.83
CA VAL A 108 0.29 0.10 0.39
C VAL A 108 0.84 1.43 -0.15
N GLU A 109 1.84 1.99 0.53
CA GLU A 109 2.51 3.23 0.14
C GLU A 109 4.04 3.07 0.06
N GLU A 110 4.78 3.87 0.83
CA GLU A 110 6.23 3.88 0.92
C GLU A 110 6.64 3.76 2.39
N ALA A 111 7.85 3.24 2.64
CA ALA A 111 8.37 3.07 4.00
C ALA A 111 8.32 4.36 4.84
N SER A 112 8.58 5.52 4.21
CA SER A 112 8.51 6.82 4.88
C SER A 112 7.10 7.17 5.35
N SER A 113 6.08 6.94 4.52
CA SER A 113 4.69 7.15 4.93
C SER A 113 4.31 6.21 6.07
N ALA A 114 4.74 4.94 5.99
CA ALA A 114 4.44 3.96 7.03
C ALA A 114 5.05 4.33 8.40
N MET A 115 6.28 4.86 8.42
CA MET A 115 6.90 5.37 9.65
C MET A 115 6.12 6.55 10.23
N GLU A 116 5.69 7.49 9.38
CA GLU A 116 4.94 8.66 9.86
C GLU A 116 3.52 8.32 10.31
N GLU A 117 2.84 7.37 9.66
CA GLU A 117 1.58 6.84 10.16
C GLU A 117 1.75 6.13 11.51
N GLY A 118 2.86 5.40 11.69
CA GLY A 118 3.20 4.78 12.97
C GLY A 118 3.43 5.81 14.08
N ASN A 119 4.13 6.90 13.77
CA ASN A 119 4.29 8.03 14.68
C ASN A 119 2.94 8.66 15.03
N LEU A 120 2.05 8.84 14.04
CA LEU A 120 0.74 9.44 14.23
C LEU A 120 -0.15 8.59 15.14
N ALA A 121 -0.24 7.29 14.86
CA ALA A 121 -0.96 6.31 15.67
C ALA A 121 -0.41 6.25 17.11
N GLY A 122 0.92 6.24 17.26
CA GLY A 122 1.56 6.20 18.58
C GLY A 122 1.27 7.45 19.41
N VAL A 123 1.34 8.65 18.81
CA VAL A 123 0.98 9.90 19.50
C VAL A 123 -0.51 9.93 19.86
N ALA A 124 -1.38 9.46 18.96
CA ALA A 124 -2.81 9.38 19.22
C ALA A 124 -3.15 8.43 20.37
N ALA A 125 -2.59 7.22 20.38
CA ALA A 125 -2.79 6.26 21.44
C ALA A 125 -2.26 6.78 22.79
N ALA A 126 -1.09 7.44 22.80
CA ALA A 126 -0.53 8.02 24.02
C ALA A 126 -1.37 9.18 24.57
N GLU A 127 -1.97 10.00 23.70
CA GLU A 127 -2.94 11.02 24.09
C GLU A 127 -4.20 10.40 24.69
N ALA A 128 -4.79 9.38 24.02
CA ALA A 128 -5.99 8.70 24.49
C ALA A 128 -5.81 8.03 25.87
N LEU A 129 -4.60 7.53 26.13
CA LEU A 129 -4.22 6.94 27.42
C LEU A 129 -3.80 7.96 28.50
N GLY A 130 -3.77 9.25 28.16
CA GLY A 130 -3.40 10.33 29.09
C GLY A 130 -1.90 10.47 29.37
N TYR A 131 -1.04 9.83 28.58
CA TYR A 131 0.42 9.97 28.68
C TYR A 131 0.95 11.24 27.98
N LEU A 132 0.17 11.84 27.10
CA LEU A 132 0.46 13.13 26.48
C LEU A 132 -0.68 14.12 26.75
N SER A 133 -0.32 15.37 27.02
CA SER A 133 -1.32 16.44 27.07
C SER A 133 -1.90 16.71 25.68
N GLN A 134 -3.14 17.17 25.61
CA GLN A 134 -3.78 17.51 24.33
C GLN A 134 -2.97 18.52 23.51
N THR A 135 -2.36 19.51 24.18
CA THR A 135 -1.52 20.52 23.51
C THR A 135 -0.25 19.91 22.91
N GLU A 136 0.41 19.02 23.65
CA GLU A 136 1.62 18.34 23.17
C GLU A 136 1.31 17.37 22.03
N ALA A 137 0.25 16.58 22.18
CA ALA A 137 -0.22 15.65 21.14
C ALA A 137 -0.59 16.42 19.87
N ALA A 138 -1.40 17.48 19.96
CA ALA A 138 -1.79 18.29 18.82
C ALA A 138 -0.59 18.88 18.06
N SER A 139 0.41 19.39 18.79
CA SER A 139 1.64 19.92 18.17
C SER A 139 2.41 18.85 17.40
N ARG A 140 2.57 17.65 17.98
CA ARG A 140 3.29 16.54 17.34
C ARG A 140 2.52 15.99 16.13
N LYS A 141 1.20 15.81 16.26
CA LYS A 141 0.32 15.37 15.18
C LYS A 141 0.37 16.33 13.99
N ALA A 142 0.35 17.65 14.24
CA ALA A 142 0.46 18.65 13.18
C ALA A 142 1.78 18.57 12.40
N GLU A 143 2.89 18.32 13.10
CA GLU A 143 4.20 18.15 12.46
C GLU A 143 4.27 16.88 11.62
N ILE A 144 3.76 15.77 12.16
CA ILE A 144 3.67 14.49 11.44
C ILE A 144 2.79 14.63 10.19
N GLN A 145 1.65 15.31 10.30
CA GLN A 145 0.75 15.54 9.17
C GLN A 145 1.43 16.33 8.06
N LEU A 146 2.21 17.37 8.39
CA LEU A 146 2.98 18.12 7.40
C LEU A 146 3.99 17.25 6.65
N ARG A 147 4.65 16.33 7.37
CA ARG A 147 5.58 15.36 6.75
C ARG A 147 4.84 14.37 5.85
N LEU A 148 3.71 13.84 6.29
CA LEU A 148 2.85 12.97 5.46
C LEU A 148 2.37 13.69 4.19
N ASP A 149 1.94 14.94 4.30
CA ASP A 149 1.50 15.74 3.16
C ASP A 149 2.66 15.92 2.16
N THR A 150 3.86 16.22 2.66
CA THR A 150 5.08 16.33 1.84
C THR A 150 5.39 15.02 1.09
N LEU A 151 5.28 13.88 1.76
CA LEU A 151 5.50 12.55 1.15
C LEU A 151 4.44 12.19 0.10
N ARG A 152 3.24 12.76 0.23
CA ARG A 152 2.10 12.55 -0.67
C ARG A 152 1.97 13.65 -1.74
N CYS A 153 2.88 14.63 -1.77
CA CYS A 153 2.93 15.64 -2.83
C CYS A 153 3.53 15.10 -4.14
N GLY A 154 3.15 15.75 -5.25
CA GLY A 154 3.73 15.50 -6.57
C GLY A 154 3.10 14.32 -7.33
N PRO A 155 3.58 14.06 -8.55
CA PRO A 155 2.90 13.18 -9.51
C PRO A 155 2.82 11.71 -9.08
N PHE A 156 3.72 11.27 -8.20
CA PHE A 156 3.69 9.90 -7.67
C PHE A 156 2.93 9.79 -6.34
N GLY A 157 2.71 10.90 -5.65
CA GLY A 157 2.01 10.96 -4.36
C GLY A 157 0.52 11.28 -4.48
N GLU A 158 0.11 12.01 -5.52
CA GLU A 158 -1.27 12.49 -5.72
C GLU A 158 -2.31 11.37 -5.62
N ARG A 159 -2.08 10.24 -6.30
CA ARG A 159 -2.99 9.09 -6.24
C ARG A 159 -3.13 8.55 -4.82
N ARG A 160 -2.03 8.45 -4.06
CA ARG A 160 -2.05 7.98 -2.66
C ARG A 160 -2.78 8.96 -1.77
N LYS A 161 -2.56 10.27 -1.98
CA LYS A 161 -3.29 11.33 -1.27
C LYS A 161 -4.79 11.20 -1.46
N ILE A 162 -5.25 11.13 -2.72
CA ILE A 162 -6.68 11.01 -3.03
C ILE A 162 -7.29 9.77 -2.37
N CYS A 163 -6.60 8.63 -2.43
CA CYS A 163 -7.07 7.40 -1.79
C CYS A 163 -7.11 7.48 -0.26
N LYS A 164 -6.14 8.15 0.36
CA LYS A 164 -6.13 8.34 1.82
C LYS A 164 -7.23 9.31 2.25
N ASP A 165 -7.42 10.42 1.53
CA ASP A 165 -8.50 11.37 1.78
C ASP A 165 -9.87 10.68 1.65
N GLN A 166 -10.03 9.77 0.66
CA GLN A 166 -11.23 8.95 0.48
C GLN A 166 -11.46 8.00 1.67
N GLN A 167 -10.42 7.32 2.16
CA GLN A 167 -10.51 6.41 3.32
C GLN A 167 -10.97 7.15 4.58
N ILE A 168 -10.40 8.33 4.85
CA ILE A 168 -10.78 9.18 6.00
C ILE A 168 -12.22 9.70 5.84
N ALA A 169 -12.61 10.13 4.63
CA ALA A 169 -13.98 10.56 4.36
C ALA A 169 -14.98 9.41 4.54
N ASN A 170 -14.62 8.19 4.18
CA ASN A 170 -15.44 7.00 4.36
C ASN A 170 -15.63 6.64 5.83
N MET A 171 -14.58 6.77 6.65
CA MET A 171 -14.70 6.65 8.11
C MET A 171 -15.67 7.70 8.69
N ALA A 172 -15.55 8.96 8.28
CA ALA A 172 -16.48 10.00 8.71
C ALA A 172 -17.93 9.74 8.25
N ALA A 173 -18.13 9.22 7.03
CA ALA A 173 -19.43 8.83 6.54
C ALA A 173 -20.04 7.66 7.32
N LEU A 174 -19.21 6.72 7.79
CA LEU A 174 -19.64 5.61 8.63
C LEU A 174 -20.15 6.10 9.98
N HIS A 175 -19.40 6.97 10.65
CA HIS A 175 -19.85 7.59 11.91
C HIS A 175 -21.15 8.39 11.75
N ALA A 176 -21.41 8.95 10.57
CA ALA A 176 -22.65 9.64 10.25
C ALA A 176 -23.83 8.70 9.86
N GLY A 177 -23.63 7.37 9.87
CA GLY A 177 -24.64 6.38 9.46
C GLY A 177 -24.93 6.37 7.96
N LYS A 178 -24.01 6.88 7.14
CA LYS A 178 -24.16 7.07 5.68
C LYS A 178 -23.23 6.18 4.85
N PHE A 179 -22.44 5.33 5.48
CA PHE A 179 -21.54 4.42 4.79
C PHE A 179 -22.29 3.18 4.32
N CYS A 180 -22.51 3.09 3.01
CA CYS A 180 -22.92 1.87 2.34
C CYS A 180 -21.64 1.08 2.03
N GLY A 181 -21.13 0.36 3.03
CA GLY A 181 -20.02 -0.57 2.80
C GLY A 181 -20.41 -1.54 1.69
N ARG A 182 -19.51 -1.79 0.73
CA ARG A 182 -19.73 -2.91 -0.20
C ARG A 182 -19.54 -4.18 0.62
N SER A 183 -20.65 -4.79 1.02
CA SER A 183 -20.65 -6.13 1.63
C SER A 183 -19.80 -7.04 0.75
N ILE A 184 -18.76 -7.61 1.34
CA ILE A 184 -17.96 -8.65 0.70
C ILE A 184 -18.77 -9.92 0.92
N GLU A 185 -19.49 -10.37 -0.11
CA GLU A 185 -19.80 -11.80 -0.21
C GLU A 185 -18.44 -12.50 -0.40
N LEU A 186 -18.03 -13.25 0.62
CA LEU A 186 -16.86 -14.14 0.57
C LEU A 186 -17.12 -15.32 -0.37
#